data_AF-A0A4C1S959-F1
#
_entry.id   AF-A0A4C1S959-F1
#
_cell.length_a   1.000
_cell.length_b   1.000
_cell.length_c   1.000
_cell.angle_alpha   90.00
_cell.angle_beta   90.00
_cell.angle_gamma   90.00
#
_symmetry.space_group_name_H-M   'P 1'
#
loop_
_entity.id
_entity.type
_entity.pdbx_description
1 polymer ?
#
loop_
_entity_poly.entity_id
_entity_poly.type
_entity_poly.pdbx_seq_one_letter_code
_entity_poly.pdbx_strand_id
1 'polypeptide(L)'
;ISNKMKTTLPACWWQFVWPQQRLRKTYTNKFDNVDVDGVLGNNRILTNYIKCLMEKGPCTPEGRELKKLLPDALQSDCSKCTNVQKKNSKGY
;
A
#
# COMPACT_ATOMS: atom_id res chain seq x y z
N ILE A 1 19.79 43.48 3.76
CA ILE A 1 18.52 43.16 3.07
C ILE A 1 18.57 41.66 2.79
N SER A 2 17.81 40.75 3.39
CA SER A 2 16.43 40.77 3.87
C SER A 2 16.33 40.23 5.31
N ASN A 3 15.24 40.61 5.96
CA ASN A 3 15.09 40.73 7.40
C ASN A 3 14.65 39.43 8.10
N LYS A 4 15.02 39.38 9.38
CA LYS A 4 14.60 38.41 10.40
C LYS A 4 13.09 38.22 10.45
N MET A 5 12.66 36.98 10.64
CA MET A 5 11.48 36.68 11.45
C MET A 5 11.82 35.60 12.46
N LYS A 6 12.40 36.04 13.59
CA LYS A 6 12.36 35.27 14.85
C LYS A 6 10.97 35.51 15.43
N THR A 7 10.00 34.69 15.02
CA THR A 7 8.63 34.77 15.53
C THR A 7 8.58 34.05 16.89
N THR A 8 8.60 34.83 17.95
CA THR A 8 8.16 34.39 19.29
C THR A 8 6.65 34.15 19.25
N LEU A 9 6.24 32.91 18.99
CA LEU A 9 4.84 32.51 19.02
C LEU A 9 4.46 32.02 20.43
N PRO A 10 3.29 32.41 20.97
CA PRO A 10 2.82 31.97 22.28
C PRO A 10 2.54 30.45 22.29
N ALA A 11 2.79 29.79 23.42
CA ALA A 11 2.81 28.33 23.58
C ALA A 11 1.54 27.57 23.14
N CYS A 12 0.41 28.24 22.88
CA CYS A 12 -0.81 27.63 22.34
C CYS A 12 -0.93 27.62 20.80
N TRP A 13 -0.02 28.26 20.07
CA TRP A 13 -0.01 28.23 18.59
C TRP A 13 0.90 27.13 18.02
N TRP A 14 1.45 26.28 18.90
CA TRP A 14 2.26 25.11 18.52
C TRP A 14 1.45 23.91 18.01
N GLN A 15 0.11 23.93 18.15
CA GLN A 15 -0.75 22.83 17.69
C GLN A 15 -1.15 22.95 16.20
N PHE A 16 -0.90 24.08 15.53
CA PHE A 16 -1.33 24.30 14.15
C PHE A 16 -0.23 24.19 13.09
N VAL A 17 1.05 24.07 13.46
CA VAL A 17 2.18 23.95 12.51
C VAL A 17 3.20 22.89 12.96
N TRP A 18 2.74 21.76 13.50
CA TRP A 18 3.58 20.58 13.59
C TRP A 18 3.48 19.83 12.24
N PRO A 19 4.58 19.41 11.60
CA PRO A 19 4.47 18.49 10.49
C PRO A 19 3.94 17.20 11.11
N GLN A 20 2.70 16.82 10.79
CA GLN A 20 2.30 15.43 10.94
C GLN A 20 3.37 14.62 10.24
N GLN A 21 4.20 13.94 11.03
CA GLN A 21 5.00 12.84 10.54
C GLN A 21 3.97 11.88 9.96
N ARG A 22 3.70 12.01 8.66
CA ARG A 22 2.96 11.01 7.91
C ARG A 22 3.84 9.79 8.04
N LEU A 23 3.54 8.92 9.01
CA LEU A 23 3.95 7.52 8.94
C LEU A 23 3.66 7.17 7.49
N ARG A 24 4.70 6.92 6.69
CA ARG A 24 4.50 6.48 5.31
C ARG A 24 3.68 5.21 5.47
N LYS A 25 2.36 5.30 5.20
CA LYS A 25 1.42 4.18 5.32
C LYS A 25 1.73 3.25 4.17
N THR A 26 2.90 2.61 4.21
CA THR A 26 3.25 1.56 3.29
C THR A 26 2.30 0.39 3.55
N TYR A 27 1.94 -0.33 2.50
CA TYR A 27 1.18 -1.57 2.70
C TYR A 27 2.00 -2.54 3.56
N THR A 28 1.30 -3.48 4.21
CA THR A 28 1.96 -4.45 5.08
C THR A 28 2.97 -5.27 4.27
N ASN A 29 4.14 -5.55 4.85
CA ASN A 29 5.19 -6.39 4.25
C ASN A 29 4.92 -7.89 4.45
N LYS A 30 3.75 -8.26 5.00
CA LYS A 30 3.37 -9.63 5.32
C LYS A 30 3.40 -10.56 4.08
N PHE A 31 3.19 -9.99 2.90
CA PHE A 31 3.09 -10.73 1.64
C PHE A 31 4.30 -10.53 0.72
N ASP A 32 5.37 -9.88 1.18
CA ASP A 32 6.55 -9.64 0.35
C ASP A 32 7.35 -10.94 0.05
N ASN A 33 7.11 -12.02 0.82
CA ASN A 33 7.71 -13.35 0.61
C ASN A 33 6.76 -14.36 -0.05
N VAL A 34 5.60 -13.92 -0.57
CA VAL A 34 4.72 -14.83 -1.32
C VAL A 34 5.41 -15.21 -2.62
N ASP A 35 5.47 -16.50 -2.90
CA ASP A 35 5.94 -17.03 -4.18
C ASP A 35 4.91 -16.72 -5.28
N VAL A 36 5.10 -15.57 -5.93
CA VAL A 36 4.24 -15.10 -7.02
C VAL A 36 4.32 -16.07 -8.20
N ASP A 37 5.49 -16.63 -8.49
CA ASP A 37 5.70 -17.52 -9.63
C ASP A 37 5.00 -18.87 -9.41
N GLY A 38 5.02 -19.41 -8.18
CA GLY A 38 4.26 -20.60 -7.81
C GLY A 38 2.73 -20.40 -7.88
N VAL A 39 2.24 -19.19 -7.56
CA VAL A 39 0.82 -18.84 -7.67
C VAL A 39 0.39 -18.66 -9.13
N LEU A 40 1.19 -17.96 -9.94
CA LEU A 40 0.91 -17.72 -11.35
C LEU A 40 1.11 -18.98 -12.21
N GLY A 41 2.08 -19.84 -11.86
CA GLY A 41 2.35 -21.11 -12.52
C GLY A 41 1.31 -22.19 -12.22
N ASN A 42 0.47 -22.00 -11.20
CA ASN A 42 -0.58 -22.93 -10.83
C ASN A 42 -1.97 -22.40 -11.19
N ASN A 43 -2.49 -22.83 -12.34
CA ASN A 43 -3.82 -22.46 -12.83
C ASN A 43 -4.96 -22.68 -11.84
N ARG A 44 -4.88 -23.71 -10.98
CA ARG A 44 -5.92 -23.97 -9.97
C ARG A 44 -5.90 -22.90 -8.88
N ILE A 45 -4.72 -22.52 -8.41
CA ILE A 45 -4.56 -21.49 -7.37
C ILE A 45 -4.94 -20.12 -7.95
N LEU A 46 -4.40 -19.77 -9.12
CA LEU A 46 -4.71 -18.52 -9.81
C LEU A 46 -6.22 -18.35 -10.05
N THR A 47 -6.89 -19.39 -10.53
CA THR A 47 -8.34 -19.36 -10.76
C THR A 47 -9.13 -19.08 -9.48
N ASN A 48 -8.70 -19.61 -8.34
CA ASN A 48 -9.34 -19.34 -7.06
C ASN A 48 -9.13 -17.89 -6.61
N TYR A 49 -7.94 -17.32 -6.83
CA TYR A 49 -7.68 -15.90 -6.59
C TYR A 49 -8.54 -15.01 -7.50
N ILE A 50 -8.66 -15.32 -8.79
CA ILE A 50 -9.53 -14.58 -9.72
C ILE A 50 -11.00 -14.65 -9.27
N LYS A 51 -11.50 -15.86 -8.96
CA LYS A 51 -12.88 -16.04 -8.45
C LYS A 51 -13.14 -15.25 -7.17
N CYS A 52 -12.16 -15.22 -6.27
CA CYS A 52 -12.21 -14.43 -5.05
C CYS A 52 -12.33 -12.93 -5.35
N LEU A 53 -11.51 -12.39 -6.25
CA LEU A 53 -11.55 -10.99 -6.65
C LEU A 53 -12.89 -10.62 -7.31
N MET A 54 -13.49 -11.55 -8.06
CA MET A 54 -14.79 -11.39 -8.71
C MET A 54 -16.01 -11.71 -7.82
N GLU A 55 -15.83 -12.07 -6.54
CA GLU A 55 -16.92 -12.52 -5.65
C GLU A 55 -17.66 -13.77 -6.11
N LYS A 56 -17.04 -14.57 -6.99
CA LYS A 56 -17.63 -15.79 -7.57
C LYS A 56 -17.18 -17.07 -6.87
N GLY A 57 -16.58 -16.97 -5.68
CA GLY A 57 -16.06 -18.13 -4.97
C GLY A 57 -15.38 -17.81 -3.64
N PRO A 58 -14.83 -18.84 -2.97
CA PRO A 58 -14.17 -18.67 -1.68
C PRO A 58 -12.87 -17.87 -1.81
N CYS A 59 -12.66 -16.93 -0.89
CA CYS A 59 -11.41 -16.20 -0.76
C CYS A 59 -10.55 -16.75 0.37
N THR A 60 -9.26 -16.94 0.11
CA THR A 60 -8.26 -17.12 1.16
C THR A 60 -8.14 -15.84 2.01
N PRO A 61 -7.65 -15.90 3.26
CA PRO A 61 -7.34 -14.71 4.03
C PRO A 61 -6.43 -13.72 3.26
N GLU A 62 -5.46 -14.24 2.50
CA GLU A 62 -4.54 -13.46 1.67
C GLU A 62 -5.27 -12.78 0.51
N GLY A 63 -6.12 -13.51 -0.20
CA GLY A 63 -6.94 -12.96 -1.29
C GLY A 63 -7.90 -11.86 -0.81
N ARG A 64 -8.41 -11.94 0.43
CA ARG A 64 -9.24 -10.88 1.02
C ARG A 64 -8.47 -9.59 1.27
N GLU A 65 -7.25 -9.71 1.79
CA GLU A 65 -6.38 -8.55 1.98
C GLU A 65 -5.98 -7.94 0.63
N LEU A 66 -5.60 -8.77 -0.34
CA LEU A 66 -5.32 -8.33 -1.70
C LEU A 66 -6.51 -7.58 -2.31
N LYS A 67 -7.73 -8.14 -2.19
CA LYS A 67 -8.95 -7.50 -2.69
C LYS A 67 -9.23 -6.12 -2.09
N LYS A 68 -8.95 -5.92 -0.79
CA LYS A 68 -9.12 -4.63 -0.12
C LYS A 68 -8.09 -3.60 -0.58
N LEU A 69 -6.86 -4.04 -0.83
CA LEU A 69 -5.72 -3.15 -1.15
C LEU A 69 -5.65 -2.81 -2.65
N LEU A 70 -6.05 -3.74 -3.52
CA LEU A 70 -6.03 -3.58 -4.98
C LEU A 70 -6.66 -2.27 -5.48
N PRO A 71 -7.88 -1.86 -5.09
CA PRO A 71 -8.48 -0.64 -5.61
C PRO A 71 -7.70 0.63 -5.23
N ASP A 72 -7.15 0.72 -4.00
CA ASP A 72 -6.30 1.85 -3.58
C ASP A 72 -4.94 1.82 -4.30
N ALA A 73 -4.37 0.63 -4.51
CA ALA A 73 -3.11 0.48 -5.24
C ALA A 73 -3.24 0.89 -6.71
N LEU A 74 -4.35 0.54 -7.38
CA LEU A 74 -4.61 0.91 -8.77
C LEU A 74 -4.93 2.40 -8.92
N GLN A 75 -5.69 3.00 -7.99
CA GLN A 75 -6.01 4.43 -8.05
C GLN A 75 -4.81 5.34 -7.73
N SER A 76 -3.88 4.86 -6.93
CA SER A 76 -2.73 5.63 -6.46
C SER A 76 -1.41 5.26 -7.12
N ASP A 77 -1.44 4.51 -8.23
CA ASP A 77 -0.26 3.98 -8.93
C ASP A 77 0.77 3.34 -7.98
N CYS A 78 0.27 2.53 -7.03
CA CYS A 78 1.08 1.84 -6.04
C CYS A 78 1.94 2.80 -5.19
N SER A 79 1.45 4.02 -4.90
CA SER A 79 2.17 5.06 -4.15
C SER A 79 2.70 4.58 -2.79
N LYS A 80 1.98 3.63 -2.16
CA LYS A 80 2.27 3.03 -0.84
C LYS A 80 2.90 1.64 -0.91
N CYS A 81 3.17 1.11 -2.10
CA CYS A 81 3.72 -0.24 -2.26
C CYS A 81 5.19 -0.32 -1.87
N THR A 82 5.60 -1.46 -1.31
CA THR A 82 7.01 -1.78 -1.06
C THR A 82 7.75 -1.98 -2.38
N ASN A 83 9.09 -1.92 -2.36
CA ASN A 83 9.90 -2.13 -3.58
C ASN A 83 9.65 -3.52 -4.19
N VAL A 84 9.41 -4.54 -3.36
CA VAL A 84 9.08 -5.90 -3.79
C VAL A 84 7.73 -5.92 -4.52
N GLN A 85 6.69 -5.32 -3.93
CA GLN A 85 5.36 -5.21 -4.54
C GLN A 85 5.39 -4.47 -5.88
N LYS A 86 6.19 -3.39 -5.99
CA LYS A 86 6.39 -2.65 -7.25
C LYS A 86 7.10 -3.48 -8.30
N LYS A 87 8.11 -4.27 -7.92
CA LYS A 87 8.83 -5.18 -8.84
C LYS A 87 7.89 -6.25 -9.37
N ASN A 88 7.11 -6.88 -8.48
CA ASN A 88 6.15 -7.92 -8.86
C ASN A 88 5.03 -7.38 -9.77
N SER A 89 4.62 -6.12 -9.59
CA SER A 89 3.63 -5.47 -10.48
C SER A 89 4.17 -5.10 -11.87
N LYS A 90 5.50 -4.96 -12.04
CA LYS A 90 6.16 -4.55 -13.29
C LYS A 90 6.87 -5.71 -14.00
N GLY A 91 6.75 -6.93 -13.47
CA GLY A 91 7.48 -8.12 -13.92
C GLY A 91 6.93 -8.77 -15.20
N TYR A 92 6.05 -8.10 -15.93
CA TYR A 92 5.54 -8.49 -17.25
C TYR A 92 5.41 -7.26 -18.14
#